data_AF-A0A7K2KMU3-F1
#
_entry.id   AF-A0A7K2KMU3-F1
#
_cell.length_a   1.000
_cell.length_b   1.000
_cell.length_c   1.000
_cell.angle_alpha   90.00
_cell.angle_beta   90.00
_cell.angle_gamma   90.00
#
_symmetry.space_group_name_H-M   'P 1'
#
loop_
_entity.id
_entity.type
_entity.pdbx_description
1 polymer ?
#
loop_
_entity_poly.entity_id
_entity_poly.type
_entity_poly.pdbx_seq_one_letter_code
_entity_poly.pdbx_strand_id
1 'polypeptide(L)' 'VLLAGALYFLVVLPINKLHERLAPHQDVQAPKRDCPECLSPVPAQARRCASCTAPLPAVPAQAGETTQRAG' A
#
# COMPACT_ATOMS: atom_id res chain seq x y z
N VAL A 1 -19.60 -13.25 -26.09
CA VAL A 1 -18.25 -12.71 -26.36
C VAL A 1 -18.29 -11.25 -26.82
N LEU A 2 -19.17 -10.87 -27.78
CA LEU A 2 -19.23 -9.50 -28.30
C LEU A 2 -19.47 -8.41 -27.24
N LEU A 3 -20.45 -8.58 -26.34
CA LEU A 3 -20.72 -7.62 -25.26
C LEU A 3 -19.55 -7.51 -24.28
N ALA A 4 -18.95 -8.65 -23.89
CA ALA A 4 -17.79 -8.67 -23.00
C ALA A 4 -16.59 -7.94 -23.61
N GLY A 5 -16.35 -8.12 -24.92
CA GLY A 5 -15.32 -7.39 -25.65
C GLY A 5 -15.60 -5.89 -25.70
N ALA A 6 -16.85 -5.48 -25.98
CA ALA A 6 -17.24 -4.08 -26.02
C ALA A 6 -17.05 -3.37 -24.67
N LEU A 7 -17.49 -3.99 -23.57
CA LEU A 7 -17.32 -3.43 -22.23
C LEU A 7 -15.85 -3.40 -21.79
N TYR A 8 -15.06 -4.43 -22.12
CA TYR A 8 -13.63 -4.45 -21.81
C TYR A 8 -12.89 -3.30 -22.52
N PHE A 9 -13.16 -3.11 -23.81
CA PHE A 9 -12.47 -2.09 -24.60
C PHE A 9 -12.92 -0.67 -24.26
N LEU A 10 -14.22 -0.45 -24.01
CA LEU A 10 -14.78 0.88 -23.74
C LEU A 10 -14.72 1.31 -22.28
N VAL A 11 -14.63 0.38 -21.32
CA VAL A 11 -14.72 0.71 -19.88
C VAL A 11 -13.44 0.30 -19.16
N VAL A 12 -13.03 -0.97 -19.26
CA VAL A 12 -11.87 -1.48 -18.51
C VAL A 12 -10.57 -0.82 -18.97
N LEU A 13 -10.35 -0.70 -20.28
CA LEU A 13 -9.13 -0.10 -20.84
C LEU A 13 -8.95 1.39 -20.47
N PRO A 14 -9.94 2.28 -20.64
CA PRO A 14 -9.80 3.68 -20.24
C PRO A 14 -9.77 3.87 -18.72
N ILE A 15 -10.52 3.07 -17.95
CA ILE A 15 -10.43 3.14 -16.48
C ILE A 15 -9.05 2.72 -16.00
N ASN A 16 -8.46 1.65 -16.55
CA ASN A 16 -7.13 1.20 -16.18
C ASN A 16 -6.06 2.26 -16.55
N LYS A 17 -6.13 2.79 -17.78
CA LYS A 17 -5.29 3.92 -18.23
C LYS A 17 -5.45 5.16 -17.36
N LEU A 18 -6.68 5.46 -16.93
CA LEU A 18 -6.97 6.61 -16.08
C LEU A 18 -6.49 6.35 -14.66
N HIS A 19 -6.62 5.15 -14.12
CA HIS A 19 -6.01 4.76 -12.84
C HIS A 19 -4.50 4.95 -12.86
N GLU A 20 -3.81 4.52 -13.92
CA GLU A 20 -2.36 4.70 -14.08
C GLU A 20 -1.95 6.18 -14.24
N ARG A 21 -2.82 7.01 -14.84
CA ARG A 21 -2.55 8.44 -15.08
C ARG A 21 -2.97 9.34 -13.92
N LEU A 22 -4.01 8.96 -13.18
CA LEU A 22 -4.62 9.72 -12.09
C LEU A 22 -4.11 9.25 -10.72
N ALA A 23 -3.46 8.10 -10.64
CA ALA A 23 -2.66 7.68 -9.50
C ALA A 23 -1.13 7.85 -9.70
N PRO A 24 -0.59 9.07 -9.88
CA PRO A 24 0.79 9.35 -9.47
C PRO A 24 0.97 9.34 -7.94
N HIS A 25 -0.11 9.18 -7.14
CA HIS A 25 -0.13 9.35 -5.68
C HIS A 25 -1.10 8.40 -4.98
N GLN A 26 -0.93 7.09 -5.15
CA GLN A 26 -1.30 6.16 -4.07
C GLN A 26 -0.05 5.33 -3.81
N ASP A 27 0.68 5.53 -2.71
CA ASP A 27 0.37 4.92 -1.41
C ASP A 27 0.23 3.38 -1.43
N VAL A 28 0.36 2.73 -2.58
CA VAL A 28 0.33 1.26 -2.73
C VAL A 28 1.61 0.62 -2.16
N GLN A 29 2.65 1.41 -1.92
CA GLN A 29 3.88 0.96 -1.28
C GLN A 29 4.33 1.99 -0.25
N ALA A 30 3.44 2.50 0.62
CA ALA A 30 3.94 3.03 1.88
C ALA A 30 4.61 1.84 2.59
N PRO A 31 5.96 1.75 2.60
CA PRO A 31 6.64 0.59 3.14
C PRO A 31 6.22 0.48 4.60
N LYS A 32 5.80 -0.70 5.06
CA LYS A 32 5.51 -0.92 6.47
C LYS A 32 6.72 -1.58 7.10
N ARG A 33 6.96 -1.26 8.36
CA ARG A 33 8.04 -1.79 9.19
C ARG A 33 7.49 -2.12 10.57
N ASP A 34 8.10 -3.06 11.26
CA ASP A 34 7.75 -3.34 12.64
C ASP A 34 8.44 -2.38 13.59
N CYS A 35 7.71 -1.97 14.63
CA CYS A 35 8.27 -1.14 15.68
C CYS A 35 9.26 -1.96 16.54
N PRO A 36 10.49 -1.49 16.79
CA PRO A 36 11.49 -2.24 17.56
C PRO A 36 11.12 -2.44 19.04
N GLU A 37 10.20 -1.64 19.57
CA GLU A 37 9.78 -1.69 20.98
C GLU A 37 8.61 -2.67 21.22
N CYS A 38 7.64 -2.69 20.31
CA CYS A 38 6.37 -3.41 20.51
C CYS A 38 6.02 -4.39 19.39
N LEU A 39 6.85 -4.49 18.34
CA LEU A 39 6.67 -5.35 17.16
C LEU A 39 5.34 -5.15 16.44
N SER A 40 4.72 -3.98 16.60
CA SER A 40 3.49 -3.62 15.86
C SER A 40 3.83 -3.09 14.46
N PRO A 41 3.03 -3.42 13.44
CA PRO A 41 3.23 -2.90 12.08
C PRO A 41 2.93 -1.40 12.03
N VAL A 42 3.89 -0.62 11.53
CA VAL A 42 3.80 0.85 11.38
C VAL A 42 4.26 1.30 9.99
N PRO A 43 3.71 2.39 9.44
CA PRO A 43 4.18 2.92 8.17
C PRO A 43 5.61 3.47 8.28
N ALA A 44 6.43 3.32 7.26
CA ALA A 44 7.85 3.71 7.28
C ALA A 44 8.05 5.21 7.49
N GLN A 45 7.08 6.03 7.08
CA GLN A 45 7.10 7.47 7.31
C GLN A 45 6.65 7.87 8.73
N ALA A 46 6.18 6.94 9.55
CA ALA A 46 5.78 7.22 10.93
C ALA A 46 6.98 7.70 11.75
N ARG A 47 6.78 8.83 12.44
CA ARG A 47 7.71 9.38 13.45
C ARG A 47 7.40 8.86 14.86
N ARG A 48 6.20 8.34 15.10
CA ARG A 48 5.76 7.72 16.35
C ARG A 48 4.92 6.48 16.07
N CYS A 49 5.07 5.44 16.89
CA CYS A 49 4.24 4.25 16.80
C CYS A 49 2.80 4.54 17.26
N ALA A 50 1.78 4.01 16.57
CA ALA A 50 0.38 4.19 16.96
C ALA A 50 -0.04 3.31 18.15
N SER A 51 0.70 2.22 18.42
CA SER A 51 0.38 1.26 19.48
C SER A 51 1.07 1.61 20.79
N CYS A 52 2.41 1.77 20.78
CA CYS A 52 3.18 2.07 21.99
C CYS A 52 3.59 3.55 22.14
N THR A 53 3.28 4.41 21.16
CA THR A 53 3.65 5.85 21.17
C THR A 53 5.15 6.15 21.17
N ALA A 54 6.01 5.14 21.07
CA ALA A 54 7.46 5.30 21.04
C ALA A 54 7.91 6.09 19.79
N PRO A 55 8.96 6.94 19.91
CA PRO A 55 9.55 7.64 18.78
C PRO A 55 10.26 6.64 17.86
N LEU A 56 10.02 6.75 16.54
CA LEU A 56 10.63 5.88 15.55
C LEU A 56 11.74 6.63 14.81
N PRO A 57 12.93 6.03 14.63
CA PRO A 57 14.01 6.64 13.86
C PRO A 57 13.59 6.79 12.39
N ALA A 58 13.96 7.90 11.74
CA ALA A 58 13.70 8.15 10.33
C ALA A 58 14.68 7.33 9.46
N VAL A 59 14.47 6.03 9.39
CA VAL A 59 15.24 5.11 8.53
C VAL A 59 14.38 4.72 7.33
N PRO A 60 14.88 4.81 6.09
CA PRO A 60 14.14 4.40 4.91
C PRO A 60 14.04 2.87 4.84
N ALA A 61 12.81 2.40 4.59
CA ALA A 61 12.41 1.12 4.02
C ALA A 61 13.29 -0.11 4.33
N GLN A 62 12.91 -0.88 5.35
CA GLN A 62 13.21 -2.30 5.45
C GLN A 62 11.88 -3.06 5.33
N ALA A 63 11.84 -4.00 4.39
CA ALA A 63 10.68 -4.76 3.96
C ALA A 63 10.29 -5.84 5.00
N GLY A 64 9.03 -5.84 5.41
CA GLY A 64 8.46 -6.91 6.22
C GLY A 64 6.94 -6.86 6.20
N GLU A 65 6.32 -8.02 6.04
CA GLU A 65 4.94 -8.31 6.46
C GLU A 65 3.78 -8.01 5.48
N THR A 66 3.69 -8.82 4.41
CA THR A 66 2.41 -9.26 3.84
C THR A 66 2.14 -10.76 4.04
N THR A 67 2.92 -11.42 4.90
CA THR A 67 2.46 -12.67 5.52
C THR A 67 1.42 -12.31 6.57
N GLN A 68 0.35 -13.10 6.65
CA GLN A 68 -0.66 -13.11 7.73
C GLN A 68 -1.95 -12.30 7.50
N ARG A 69 -2.70 -12.72 6.48
CA ARG A 69 -4.11 -13.10 6.71
C ARG A 69 -4.38 -14.47 6.09
N ALA A 70 -4.08 -15.50 6.89
CA ALA A 70 -4.77 -16.77 6.82
C ALA A 70 -6.08 -16.61 7.60
N GLY A 71 -7.18 -17.04 6.99
CA GLY A 71 -8.55 -17.05 7.50
C GLY A 71 -9.48 -17.51 6.41
#